data_AF-A0A917XXF0-F1
#
_entry.id   AF-A0A917XXF0-F1
#
_cell.length_a   1.000
_cell.length_b   1.000
_cell.length_c   1.000
_cell.angle_alpha   90.00
_cell.angle_beta   90.00
_cell.angle_gamma   90.00
#
_symmetry.space_group_name_H-M   'P 1'
#
loop_
_entity.id
_entity.type
_entity.pdbx_description
1 polymer ?
#
loop_
_entity_poly.entity_id
_entity_poly.type
_entity_poly.pdbx_seq_one_letter_code
_entity_poly.pdbx_strand_id
1 'polypeptide(L)'
;MEQITKCNGIDFWRDLKSDSYSDSSKEGTPYITGASNFKEGTVNTVRTTQKPSVFSRNGDILISVKGTIGELAINPYDVSHIARQVMVI
;
A
#
# COMPACT_ATOMS: atom_id res chain seq x y z
N MET A 1 -29.77 33.69 -8.97
CA MET A 1 -28.44 34.21 -8.63
C MET A 1 -27.47 33.05 -8.68
N GLU A 2 -26.77 32.97 -9.80
CA GLU A 2 -25.54 32.19 -9.99
C GLU A 2 -24.53 32.43 -8.87
N GLN A 3 -23.93 31.35 -8.38
CA GLN A 3 -22.51 31.34 -8.01
C GLN A 3 -21.92 30.00 -8.45
N ILE A 4 -21.50 29.95 -9.72
CA ILE A 4 -20.56 28.96 -10.26
C ILE A 4 -19.15 29.47 -9.93
N THR A 5 -18.32 28.71 -9.20
CA THR A 5 -16.83 28.76 -9.09
C THR A 5 -16.44 27.74 -7.99
N LYS A 6 -15.67 26.66 -8.16
CA LYS A 6 -14.46 26.40 -8.95
C LYS A 6 -14.26 24.86 -9.05
N CYS A 7 -14.15 24.29 -10.24
CA CYS A 7 -13.41 23.03 -10.42
C CYS A 7 -11.94 23.28 -10.09
N ASN A 8 -11.24 22.40 -9.36
CA ASN A 8 -9.80 22.10 -9.50
C ASN A 8 -9.31 21.24 -8.33
N GLY A 9 -9.06 19.96 -8.59
CA GLY A 9 -8.39 19.09 -7.65
C GLY A 9 -8.74 17.64 -7.93
N ILE A 10 -8.04 17.06 -8.90
CA ILE A 10 -7.93 15.61 -9.11
C ILE A 10 -7.78 14.98 -7.72
N ASP A 11 -8.72 14.15 -7.29
CA ASP A 11 -8.58 13.34 -6.07
C ASP A 11 -7.47 12.33 -6.32
N PHE A 12 -6.24 12.81 -6.19
CA PHE A 12 -5.03 12.02 -6.19
C PHE A 12 -5.10 11.22 -4.89
N TRP A 13 -5.72 10.05 -4.97
CA TRP A 13 -5.26 8.84 -4.34
C TRP A 13 -4.50 9.15 -3.03
N ARG A 14 -5.26 9.38 -1.95
CA ARG A 14 -4.71 9.79 -0.65
C ARG A 14 -3.75 8.71 -0.16
N ASP A 15 -2.47 9.02 -0.09
CA ASP A 15 -1.55 8.32 0.80
C ASP A 15 -2.01 8.58 2.24
N LEU A 16 -1.91 7.56 3.10
CA LEU A 16 -2.26 7.68 4.51
C LEU A 16 -1.49 8.86 5.11
N LYS A 17 -2.20 9.81 5.73
CA LYS A 17 -1.58 10.91 6.48
C LYS A 17 -0.63 10.32 7.52
N SER A 18 0.50 11.00 7.74
CA SER A 18 1.60 10.64 8.66
C SER A 18 1.18 10.27 10.09
N ASP A 19 -0.05 10.61 10.45
CA ASP A 19 -0.69 10.34 11.74
C ASP A 19 -1.33 8.94 11.86
N SER A 20 -1.27 8.12 10.80
CA SER A 20 -2.05 6.86 10.68
C SER A 20 -1.20 5.59 10.54
N TYR A 21 0.13 5.72 10.57
CA TYR A 21 1.05 4.59 10.55
C TYR A 21 2.04 4.76 11.72
N SER A 22 2.28 3.67 12.43
CA SER A 22 3.22 3.60 13.54
C SER A 22 4.44 2.79 13.10
N ASP A 23 5.63 3.32 13.36
CA ASP A 23 6.91 2.67 13.05
C ASP A 23 7.30 1.60 14.09
N SER A 24 6.40 1.29 15.03
CA SER A 24 6.75 0.61 16.29
C SER A 24 5.72 -0.37 16.84
N SER A 25 4.53 -0.52 16.24
CA SER A 25 3.50 -1.41 16.77
C SER A 25 3.29 -2.64 15.89
N LYS A 26 3.61 -3.82 16.45
CA LYS A 26 3.24 -5.15 15.93
C LYS A 26 1.72 -5.37 15.84
N GLU A 27 0.91 -4.44 16.33
CA GLU A 27 -0.55 -4.46 16.23
C GLU A 27 -1.00 -3.66 15.00
N GLY A 28 -1.40 -4.36 13.95
CA GLY A 28 -1.92 -3.75 12.72
C GLY A 28 -1.73 -4.64 11.49
N THR A 29 -2.38 -4.26 10.39
CA THR A 29 -2.22 -4.94 9.11
C THR A 29 -0.87 -4.52 8.47
N PRO A 30 0.00 -5.47 8.08
CA PRO A 30 1.27 -5.19 7.39
C PRO A 30 1.06 -4.27 6.19
N TYR A 31 1.85 -3.21 6.07
CA TYR A 31 1.71 -2.23 4.99
C TYR A 31 2.86 -2.33 3.99
N ILE A 32 2.54 -2.76 2.78
CA ILE A 32 3.47 -3.00 1.68
C ILE A 32 3.44 -1.80 0.76
N THR A 33 4.54 -1.06 0.68
CA THR A 33 4.56 0.26 0.01
C THR A 33 5.10 0.24 -1.41
N GLY A 34 5.94 -0.74 -1.75
CA GLY A 34 6.59 -0.84 -3.06
C GLY A 34 7.63 -1.96 -3.10
N ALA A 35 8.38 -2.03 -4.20
CA ALA A 35 9.43 -3.03 -4.43
C ALA A 35 10.53 -3.04 -3.36
N SER A 36 10.74 -1.93 -2.64
CA SER A 36 11.71 -1.87 -1.53
C SER A 36 11.35 -2.79 -0.37
N ASN A 37 10.10 -3.26 -0.29
CA ASN A 37 9.67 -4.27 0.67
C ASN A 37 9.81 -5.71 0.14
N PHE A 38 10.17 -5.89 -1.13
CA PHE A 38 10.34 -7.21 -1.73
C PHE A 38 11.77 -7.65 -1.49
N LYS A 39 11.93 -8.85 -0.94
CA LYS A 39 13.23 -9.42 -0.62
C LYS A 39 13.21 -10.90 -0.97
N GLU A 40 14.04 -11.29 -1.92
CA GLU A 40 14.21 -12.70 -2.33
C GLU A 40 12.89 -13.38 -2.74
N GLY A 41 11.99 -12.64 -3.41
CA GLY A 41 10.70 -13.16 -3.88
C GLY A 41 9.61 -13.28 -2.80
N THR A 42 9.86 -12.78 -1.59
CA THR A 42 8.84 -12.62 -0.54
C THR A 42 8.73 -11.16 -0.10
N VAL A 43 7.72 -10.83 0.69
CA VAL A 43 7.54 -9.49 1.24
C VAL A 43 7.97 -9.42 2.69
N ASN A 44 8.79 -8.43 3.02
CA ASN A 44 9.14 -8.08 4.39
C ASN A 44 8.86 -6.58 4.63
N THR A 45 7.91 -6.29 5.51
CA THR A 45 7.58 -4.91 5.92
C THR A 45 7.62 -4.75 7.43
N VAL A 46 8.21 -3.64 7.87
CA VAL A 46 8.24 -3.21 9.28
C VAL A 46 7.03 -2.31 9.59
N ARG A 47 6.38 -1.76 8.56
CA ARG A 47 5.27 -0.82 8.71
C ARG A 47 3.96 -1.56 8.83
N THR A 48 3.10 -1.11 9.75
CA THR A 48 1.74 -1.60 9.91
C THR A 48 0.76 -0.43 9.88
N THR A 49 -0.50 -0.71 9.53
CA THR A 49 -1.58 0.27 9.59
C THR A 49 -2.81 -0.32 10.25
N GLN A 50 -3.53 0.52 11.01
CA GLN A 50 -4.82 0.17 11.61
C GLN A 50 -6.01 0.51 10.71
N LYS A 51 -5.79 1.22 9.59
CA LYS A 51 -6.85 1.60 8.64
C LYS A 51 -6.51 1.14 7.22
N PRO A 52 -6.39 -0.18 6.99
CA PRO A 52 -6.14 -0.72 5.66
C PRO A 52 -7.32 -0.42 4.73
N SER A 53 -7.04 -0.05 3.48
CA SER A 53 -8.07 0.22 2.47
C SER A 53 -8.05 -0.75 1.28
N VAL A 54 -6.90 -1.36 1.01
CA VAL A 54 -6.68 -2.30 -0.10
C VAL A 54 -5.98 -3.53 0.44
N PHE A 55 -6.51 -4.72 0.22
CA PHE A 55 -6.05 -5.92 0.91
C PHE A 55 -5.40 -6.91 -0.06
N SER A 56 -4.35 -7.57 0.39
CA SER A 56 -3.79 -8.79 -0.20
C SER A 56 -3.77 -9.88 0.86
N ARG A 57 -3.86 -11.14 0.43
CA ARG A 57 -3.92 -12.34 1.26
C ARG A 57 -2.69 -13.21 1.07
N ASN A 58 -2.52 -14.17 1.98
CA ASN A 58 -1.42 -15.12 1.91
C ASN A 58 -1.46 -15.88 0.57
N GLY A 59 -0.31 -15.94 -0.10
CA GLY A 59 -0.15 -16.64 -1.37
C GLY A 59 -0.45 -15.80 -2.61
N ASP A 60 -1.01 -14.60 -2.45
CA ASP A 60 -1.20 -13.68 -3.56
C ASP A 60 0.15 -13.24 -4.15
N ILE A 61 0.18 -13.03 -5.47
CA ILE A 61 1.37 -12.53 -6.17
C ILE A 61 1.31 -11.01 -6.21
N LEU A 62 2.35 -10.38 -5.70
CA LEU A 62 2.52 -8.94 -5.67
C LEU A 62 3.51 -8.50 -6.75
N ILE A 63 3.12 -7.51 -7.53
CA ILE A 63 3.95 -6.92 -8.58
C ILE A 63 4.14 -5.42 -8.35
N SER A 64 5.36 -4.93 -8.44
CA SER A 64 5.64 -3.50 -8.35
C SER A 64 5.38 -2.79 -9.69
N VAL A 65 4.64 -1.69 -9.64
CA VAL A 65 4.14 -0.98 -10.83
C VAL A 65 4.49 0.52 -10.85
N LYS A 66 5.13 1.02 -9.79
CA LYS A 66 5.63 2.40 -9.71
C LYS A 66 6.94 2.43 -8.93
N GLY A 67 7.88 3.28 -9.34
CA GLY A 67 9.25 3.29 -8.83
C GLY A 67 10.08 2.23 -9.55
N THR A 68 10.52 1.19 -8.84
CA THR A 68 11.08 -0.02 -9.46
C THR A 68 9.93 -0.88 -9.97
N ILE A 69 9.87 -1.16 -11.27
CA ILE A 69 8.75 -1.89 -11.90
C ILE A 69 9.18 -3.31 -12.24
N GLY A 70 8.26 -4.27 -12.07
CA GLY A 70 8.45 -5.66 -12.50
C GLY A 70 9.11 -6.56 -11.46
N GLU A 71 9.30 -6.08 -10.23
CA GLU A 71 9.67 -6.95 -9.12
C GLU A 71 8.44 -7.76 -8.69
N LEU A 72 8.66 -9.03 -8.39
CA LEU A 72 7.62 -9.97 -7.98
C LEU A 72 7.92 -10.49 -6.58
N ALA A 73 6.88 -10.58 -5.77
CA ALA A 73 6.97 -11.20 -4.46
C ALA A 73 5.65 -11.90 -4.09
N ILE A 74 5.74 -12.98 -3.32
CA ILE A 74 4.57 -13.64 -2.75
C ILE A 74 4.28 -13.00 -1.40
N ASN A 75 3.00 -12.71 -1.13
CA ASN A 75 2.60 -12.23 0.19
C ASN A 75 2.65 -13.37 1.24
N PRO A 76 3.50 -13.29 2.27
CA PRO A 76 3.56 -14.30 3.33
C PRO A 76 2.52 -14.07 4.44
N TYR A 77 1.85 -12.90 4.46
CA TYR A 77 0.93 -12.52 5.53
C TYR A 77 -0.52 -12.92 5.20
N ASP A 78 -1.28 -13.37 6.21
CA ASP A 78 -2.71 -13.74 6.06
C ASP A 78 -3.54 -12.61 5.44
N VAL A 79 -3.32 -11.38 5.91
CA VAL A 79 -3.91 -10.15 5.36
C VAL A 79 -2.84 -9.06 5.43
N SER A 80 -2.61 -8.38 4.31
CA SER A 80 -1.72 -7.23 4.19
C SER A 80 -2.40 -6.08 3.46
N HIS A 81 -1.97 -4.85 3.74
CA HIS A 81 -2.38 -3.65 3.03
C HIS A 81 -1.36 -3.32 1.95
N ILE A 82 -1.80 -3.11 0.72
CA ILE A 82 -0.91 -2.73 -0.39
C ILE A 82 -1.11 -1.25 -0.75
N ALA A 83 0.00 -0.54 -0.95
CA ALA A 83 0.00 0.78 -1.56
C ALA A 83 -0.22 0.66 -3.06
N ARG A 84 -0.63 1.75 -3.71
CA ARG A 84 -0.90 1.81 -5.16
C ARG A 84 0.30 1.54 -6.05
N GLN A 85 1.48 1.51 -5.48
CA GLN A 85 2.71 1.18 -6.20
C GLN A 85 2.85 -0.33 -6.42
N VAL A 86 1.98 -1.12 -5.79
CA VAL A 86 1.97 -2.58 -5.85
C VAL A 86 0.58 -3.02 -6.32
N MET A 87 0.53 -3.92 -7.30
CA MET A 87 -0.68 -4.63 -7.69
C MET A 87 -0.63 -6.07 -7.19
N VAL A 88 -1.80 -6.66 -7.02
CA VAL A 88 -1.99 -8.06 -6.62
C VAL A 88 -2.66 -8.83 -7.75
N ILE A 89 -2.24 -10.08 -7.96
CA ILE A 89 -2.76 -11.01 -8.99
C ILE A 89 -3.18 -12.31 -8.30
#